data_AF-A0A800BN80-F1
#
_entry.id   AF-A0A800BN80-F1
#
_cell.length_a   1.000
_cell.length_b   1.000
_cell.length_c   1.000
_cell.angle_alpha   90.00
_cell.angle_beta   90.00
_cell.angle_gamma   90.00
#
_symmetry.space_group_name_H-M   'P 1'
#
loop_
_entity.id
_entity.type
_entity.pdbx_description
1 polymer ?
#
loop_
_entity_poly.entity_id
_entity_poly.type
_entity_poly.pdbx_seq_one_letter_code
_entity_poly.pdbx_strand_id
1 'polypeptide(L)'
;GTPKDFLWSIKASKFITHTRRLKDCQEPLERLYEAIDPIREKLGAILFQLPPSLQFDPLVAEDFFRLLKRDFRYALEARHKSWFQDQALQLMESHNIAFCISDTAGRYPYHEAITADFLYIRLHGSRKLYASCYSEEEIVQWAGKLRRWKVSGFIYFDNDFEGYAPKNALQLLEASRYGAYDI
;
A
#
# COMPACT_ATOMS: atom_id res chain seq x y z
N GLY A 1 -10.03 6.11 23.55
CA GLY A 1 -10.12 4.94 22.63
C GLY A 1 -10.66 5.40 21.28
N THR A 2 -10.37 4.70 20.20
CA THR A 2 -10.93 4.98 18.86
C THR A 2 -12.27 4.28 18.64
N PRO A 3 -13.10 4.69 17.66
CA PRO A 3 -14.33 3.99 17.28
C PRO A 3 -14.10 2.50 16.99
N LYS A 4 -15.17 1.69 17.11
CA LYS A 4 -15.08 0.22 16.96
C LYS A 4 -14.50 -0.19 15.61
N ASP A 5 -14.95 0.45 14.53
CA ASP A 5 -14.59 0.09 13.15
C ASP A 5 -13.37 0.86 12.63
N PHE A 6 -12.66 1.56 13.52
CA PHE A 6 -11.43 2.27 13.15
C PHE A 6 -10.26 1.29 13.03
N LEU A 7 -9.61 1.28 11.87
CA LEU A 7 -8.44 0.44 11.60
C LEU A 7 -7.17 1.28 11.36
N TRP A 8 -6.03 0.77 11.80
CA TRP A 8 -4.70 1.31 11.53
C TRP A 8 -3.99 0.46 10.48
N SER A 9 -3.26 1.06 9.54
CA SER A 9 -2.16 0.36 8.88
C SER A 9 -0.84 0.84 9.45
N ILE A 10 0.10 -0.09 9.61
CA ILE A 10 1.42 0.21 10.15
C ILE A 10 2.48 0.00 9.09
N LYS A 11 3.53 0.82 9.13
CA LYS A 11 4.69 0.64 8.26
C LYS A 11 5.76 -0.12 9.01
N ALA A 12 6.20 -1.23 8.43
CA ALA A 12 7.27 -2.04 9.00
C ALA A 12 8.59 -1.25 9.09
N SER A 13 9.44 -1.65 10.05
CA SER A 13 10.72 -0.99 10.28
C SER A 13 11.60 -1.00 9.02
N LYS A 14 12.29 0.12 8.77
CA LYS A 14 13.33 0.20 7.73
C LYS A 14 14.44 -0.82 7.94
N PHE A 15 14.61 -1.34 9.16
CA PHE A 15 15.55 -2.42 9.41
C PHE A 15 15.23 -3.65 8.55
N ILE A 16 13.95 -4.00 8.39
CA ILE A 16 13.51 -5.12 7.54
C ILE A 16 13.73 -4.79 6.05
N THR A 17 13.27 -3.63 5.59
CA THR A 17 13.20 -3.35 4.14
C THR A 17 14.44 -2.67 3.55
N HIS A 18 15.16 -1.86 4.31
CA HIS A 18 16.32 -1.08 3.84
C HIS A 18 17.65 -1.67 4.30
N THR A 19 17.74 -2.12 5.56
CA THR A 19 18.98 -2.66 6.13
C THR A 19 19.14 -4.14 5.80
N ARG A 20 18.19 -4.98 6.24
CA ARG A 20 18.16 -6.41 5.97
C ARG A 20 17.75 -6.73 4.54
N ARG A 21 17.03 -5.82 3.89
CA ARG A 21 16.59 -5.96 2.48
C ARG A 21 15.90 -7.30 2.26
N LEU A 22 14.99 -7.64 3.19
CA LEU A 22 14.19 -8.87 3.24
C LEU A 22 14.94 -10.16 3.62
N LYS A 23 16.25 -10.10 3.90
CA LYS A 23 17.05 -11.27 4.30
C LYS A 23 17.14 -11.41 5.82
N ASP A 24 17.17 -12.64 6.32
CA ASP A 24 17.34 -12.95 7.75
C ASP A 24 16.37 -12.15 8.65
N CYS A 25 15.10 -12.16 8.26
CA CYS A 25 14.05 -11.32 8.84
C CYS A 25 13.17 -12.01 9.87
N GLN A 26 13.41 -13.29 10.20
CA GLN A 26 12.58 -14.02 11.17
C GLN A 26 12.46 -13.28 12.51
N GLU A 27 13.60 -12.97 13.14
CA GLU A 27 13.63 -12.29 14.44
C GLU A 27 13.11 -10.84 14.37
N PRO A 28 13.45 -10.02 13.36
CA PRO A 28 12.81 -8.71 13.18
C PRO A 28 11.29 -8.76 12.97
N LEU A 29 10.76 -9.79 12.32
CA LEU A 29 9.32 -9.98 12.16
C LEU A 29 8.67 -10.38 13.48
N GLU A 30 9.28 -11.26 14.28
CA GLU A 30 8.79 -11.60 15.62
C GLU A 30 8.63 -10.34 16.49
N ARG A 31 9.65 -9.47 16.53
CA ARG A 31 9.57 -8.18 17.23
C ARG A 31 8.48 -7.27 16.69
N LEU A 32 8.27 -7.26 15.38
CA LEU A 32 7.19 -6.49 14.76
C LEU A 32 5.83 -6.99 15.25
N TYR A 33 5.62 -8.31 15.29
CA TYR A 33 4.37 -8.90 15.74
C TYR A 33 4.11 -8.65 17.22
N GLU A 34 5.12 -8.76 18.07
CA GLU A 34 5.01 -8.41 19.49
C GLU A 34 4.61 -6.94 19.69
N ALA A 35 5.22 -6.03 18.91
CA ALA A 35 4.95 -4.60 19.02
C ALA A 35 3.52 -4.21 18.59
N ILE A 36 2.93 -4.94 17.63
CA ILE A 36 1.58 -4.64 17.12
C ILE A 36 0.48 -5.47 17.78
N ASP A 37 0.81 -6.47 18.58
CA ASP A 37 -0.15 -7.32 19.27
C ASP A 37 -1.22 -6.52 20.06
N PRO A 38 -0.87 -5.44 20.80
CA PRO A 38 -1.86 -4.64 21.53
C PRO A 38 -2.93 -3.97 20.64
N ILE A 39 -2.66 -3.82 19.34
CA ILE A 39 -3.58 -3.21 18.36
C ILE A 39 -4.09 -4.21 17.32
N ARG A 40 -3.86 -5.52 17.51
CA ARG A 40 -4.15 -6.57 16.53
C ARG A 40 -5.58 -6.54 16.00
N GLU A 41 -6.56 -6.39 16.89
CA GLU A 41 -8.00 -6.32 16.54
C GLU A 41 -8.37 -5.06 15.73
N LYS A 42 -7.50 -4.05 15.72
CA LYS A 42 -7.68 -2.81 14.94
C LYS A 42 -6.62 -2.66 13.85
N LEU A 43 -5.91 -3.72 13.51
CA LEU A 43 -4.88 -3.68 12.47
C LEU A 43 -5.48 -4.02 11.11
N GLY A 44 -5.40 -3.07 10.18
CA GLY A 44 -5.83 -3.20 8.79
C GLY A 44 -4.81 -3.92 7.93
N ALA A 45 -3.58 -3.39 7.82
CA ALA A 45 -2.50 -3.99 7.05
C ALA A 45 -1.10 -3.52 7.52
N ILE A 46 -0.08 -4.30 7.16
CA ILE A 46 1.34 -4.03 7.40
C ILE A 46 2.01 -3.68 6.07
N LEU A 47 2.55 -2.47 5.96
CA LEU A 47 3.25 -1.98 4.76
C LEU A 47 4.76 -2.24 4.84
N PHE A 48 5.28 -3.00 3.90
CA PHE A 48 6.71 -3.12 3.60
C PHE A 48 7.09 -2.21 2.43
N GLN A 49 7.57 -1.01 2.74
CA GLN A 49 8.07 -0.08 1.73
C GLN A 49 9.55 -0.35 1.43
N LEU A 50 9.85 -0.73 0.19
CA LEU A 50 11.21 -1.05 -0.26
C LEU A 50 11.98 0.19 -0.75
N PRO A 51 13.31 0.25 -0.59
CA PRO A 51 14.11 1.30 -1.20
C PRO A 51 14.21 1.11 -2.72
N PRO A 52 14.43 2.18 -3.51
CA PRO A 52 14.62 2.09 -4.97
C PRO A 52 15.87 1.30 -5.37
N SER A 53 16.82 1.08 -4.45
CA SER A 53 18.01 0.27 -4.71
C SER A 53 17.78 -1.23 -4.56
N LEU A 54 16.61 -1.67 -4.06
CA LEU A 54 16.31 -3.09 -3.89
C LEU A 54 15.64 -3.66 -5.14
N GLN A 55 16.45 -4.34 -5.95
CA GLN A 55 15.96 -5.11 -7.09
C GLN A 55 15.23 -6.36 -6.61
N PHE A 56 14.38 -6.90 -7.48
CA PHE A 56 13.64 -8.13 -7.25
C PHE A 56 14.60 -9.30 -7.40
N ASP A 57 14.61 -10.16 -6.40
CA ASP A 57 15.28 -11.44 -6.39
C ASP A 57 14.21 -12.46 -5.95
N PRO A 58 13.82 -13.42 -6.80
CA PRO A 58 12.70 -14.31 -6.52
C PRO A 58 12.92 -15.16 -5.28
N LEU A 59 14.15 -15.62 -5.03
CA LEU A 59 14.46 -16.47 -3.87
C LEU A 59 14.36 -15.66 -2.58
N VAL A 60 14.94 -14.45 -2.57
CA VAL A 60 14.89 -13.57 -1.40
C VAL A 60 13.45 -13.14 -1.09
N ALA A 61 12.66 -12.82 -2.11
CA ALA A 61 11.27 -12.43 -1.94
C ALA A 61 10.42 -13.61 -1.43
N GLU A 62 10.56 -14.79 -2.02
CA GLU A 62 9.80 -15.98 -1.63
C GLU A 62 10.14 -16.42 -0.20
N ASP A 63 11.43 -16.47 0.15
CA ASP A 63 11.87 -16.79 1.51
C ASP A 63 11.27 -15.80 2.52
N PHE A 64 11.30 -14.51 2.21
CA PHE A 64 10.68 -13.49 3.07
C PHE A 64 9.16 -13.68 3.20
N PHE A 65 8.44 -13.89 2.09
CA PHE A 65 6.98 -14.08 2.13
C PHE A 65 6.57 -15.35 2.90
N ARG A 66 7.40 -16.40 2.88
CA ARG A 66 7.17 -17.61 3.68
C ARG A 66 7.33 -17.39 5.19
N LEU A 67 8.08 -16.37 5.61
CA LEU A 67 8.21 -16.02 7.04
C LEU A 67 7.00 -15.24 7.59
N LEU A 68 6.16 -14.68 6.72
CA LEU A 68 5.03 -13.84 7.14
C LEU A 68 3.91 -14.70 7.75
N LYS A 69 3.45 -14.33 8.95
CA LYS A 69 2.29 -15.00 9.57
C LYS A 69 1.00 -14.71 8.80
N ARG A 70 0.17 -15.73 8.58
CA ARG A 70 -1.00 -15.69 7.68
C ARG A 70 -2.22 -14.94 8.22
N ASP A 71 -2.22 -14.62 9.50
CA ASP A 71 -3.27 -13.91 10.24
C ASP A 71 -3.23 -12.38 10.04
N PHE A 72 -2.27 -11.87 9.28
CA PHE A 72 -2.15 -10.45 8.95
C PHE A 72 -2.25 -10.21 7.45
N ARG A 73 -2.66 -8.99 7.09
CA ARG A 73 -2.63 -8.48 5.72
C ARG A 73 -1.34 -7.71 5.49
N TYR A 74 -0.68 -7.94 4.35
CA TYR A 74 0.58 -7.31 4.00
C TYR A 74 0.50 -6.59 2.67
N ALA A 75 1.11 -5.41 2.60
CA ALA A 75 1.30 -4.68 1.36
C ALA A 75 2.78 -4.43 1.11
N LEU A 76 3.21 -4.50 -0.14
CA LEU A 76 4.58 -4.22 -0.56
C LEU A 76 4.59 -3.00 -1.49
N GLU A 77 5.30 -1.95 -1.10
CA GLU A 77 5.55 -0.78 -1.98
C GLU A 77 6.94 -0.88 -2.56
N ALA A 78 6.99 -1.31 -3.82
CA ALA A 78 8.22 -1.39 -4.59
C ALA A 78 8.54 -0.05 -5.26
N ARG A 79 9.84 0.28 -5.33
CA ARG A 79 10.35 1.52 -5.96
C ARG A 79 11.34 1.24 -7.08
N HIS A 80 11.61 -0.03 -7.37
CA HIS A 80 12.50 -0.48 -8.44
C HIS A 80 11.73 -1.28 -9.48
N LYS A 81 11.94 -0.98 -10.76
CA LYS A 81 11.17 -1.52 -11.91
C LYS A 81 11.15 -3.05 -12.02
N SER A 82 12.15 -3.74 -11.48
CA SER A 82 12.21 -5.22 -11.51
C SER A 82 11.08 -5.89 -10.72
N TRP A 83 10.45 -5.19 -9.77
CA TRP A 83 9.30 -5.73 -9.02
C TRP A 83 7.97 -5.65 -9.77
N PHE A 84 7.98 -5.05 -10.97
CA PHE A 84 6.80 -4.77 -11.77
C PHE A 84 6.63 -5.78 -12.92
N GLN A 85 7.50 -6.80 -12.96
CA GLN A 85 7.45 -7.89 -13.92
C GLN A 85 6.49 -8.98 -13.45
N ASP A 86 5.91 -9.73 -14.38
CA ASP A 86 4.90 -10.77 -14.11
C ASP A 86 5.33 -11.75 -13.01
N GLN A 87 6.59 -12.18 -13.02
CA GLN A 87 7.11 -13.12 -12.01
C GLN A 87 7.00 -12.57 -10.57
N ALA A 88 7.29 -11.28 -10.37
CA ALA A 88 7.19 -10.66 -9.05
C ALA A 88 5.73 -10.50 -8.62
N LEU A 89 4.86 -10.08 -9.55
CA LEU A 89 3.43 -9.91 -9.30
C LEU A 89 2.74 -11.24 -8.99
N GLN A 90 3.06 -12.31 -9.73
CA GLN A 90 2.56 -13.67 -9.50
C GLN A 90 3.04 -14.23 -8.16
N LEU A 91 4.29 -13.95 -7.75
CA LEU A 91 4.79 -14.37 -6.44
C LEU A 91 4.09 -13.64 -5.29
N MET A 92 3.78 -12.36 -5.47
CA MET A 92 2.97 -11.61 -4.51
C MET A 92 1.54 -12.16 -4.44
N GLU A 93 0.93 -12.46 -5.59
CA GLU A 93 -0.41 -13.04 -5.70
C GLU A 93 -0.51 -14.40 -5.00
N SER A 94 0.45 -15.30 -5.21
CA SER A 94 0.46 -16.63 -4.59
C SER A 94 0.60 -16.60 -3.07
N HIS A 95 1.12 -15.49 -2.52
CA HIS A 95 1.25 -15.27 -1.07
C HIS A 95 0.21 -14.28 -0.50
N ASN A 96 -0.75 -13.82 -1.30
CA ASN A 96 -1.75 -12.81 -0.93
C ASN A 96 -1.11 -11.52 -0.36
N ILE A 97 -0.03 -11.05 -0.99
CA ILE A 97 0.65 -9.80 -0.64
C ILE A 97 0.16 -8.70 -1.58
N ALA A 98 -0.50 -7.67 -1.04
CA ALA A 98 -1.03 -6.59 -1.86
C ALA A 98 0.11 -5.77 -2.48
N PHE A 99 0.10 -5.64 -3.80
CA PHE A 99 0.92 -4.67 -4.51
C PHE A 99 0.42 -3.27 -4.17
N CYS A 100 1.28 -2.46 -3.56
CA CYS A 100 0.94 -1.09 -3.22
C CYS A 100 0.92 -0.24 -4.51
N ILE A 101 -0.27 0.15 -4.95
CA ILE A 101 -0.44 1.07 -6.07
C ILE A 101 -0.09 2.47 -5.55
N SER A 102 1.08 2.96 -5.95
CA SER A 102 1.61 4.25 -5.47
C SER A 102 1.66 5.29 -6.58
N ASP A 103 0.89 6.37 -6.43
CA ASP A 103 1.02 7.56 -7.27
C ASP A 103 2.02 8.52 -6.62
N THR A 104 3.12 8.78 -7.32
CA THR A 104 4.31 9.46 -6.78
C THR A 104 4.77 10.63 -7.63
N ALA A 105 3.87 11.23 -8.42
CA ALA A 105 4.20 12.32 -9.35
C ALA A 105 5.38 11.99 -10.27
N GLY A 106 5.44 10.75 -10.77
CA GLY A 106 6.49 10.27 -11.67
C GLY A 106 7.85 9.98 -11.01
N ARG A 107 8.00 10.11 -9.69
CA ARG A 107 9.28 9.83 -9.01
C ARG A 107 9.67 8.35 -9.06
N TYR A 108 8.70 7.46 -8.92
CA TYR A 108 8.91 6.01 -8.96
C TYR A 108 8.00 5.38 -10.03
N PRO A 109 8.33 4.17 -10.52
CA PRO A 109 7.51 3.49 -11.52
C PRO A 109 6.06 3.32 -11.04
N TYR A 110 5.11 3.60 -11.93
CA TYR A 110 3.68 3.44 -11.68
C TYR A 110 3.18 2.14 -12.30
N HIS A 111 2.35 1.41 -11.56
CA HIS A 111 1.67 0.21 -12.06
C HIS A 111 0.43 -0.10 -11.22
N GLU A 112 -0.52 -0.75 -11.86
CA GLU A 112 -1.80 -1.14 -11.26
C GLU A 112 -1.90 -2.67 -11.33
N ALA A 113 -1.69 -3.34 -10.21
CA ALA A 113 -1.83 -4.78 -10.09
C ALA A 113 -2.64 -5.14 -8.83
N ILE A 114 -3.52 -6.13 -8.96
CA ILE A 114 -4.26 -6.72 -7.85
C ILE A 114 -3.62 -8.07 -7.56
N THR A 115 -2.85 -8.15 -6.48
CA THR A 115 -2.09 -9.35 -6.09
C THR A 115 -2.53 -9.86 -4.71
N ALA A 116 -3.69 -9.41 -4.22
CA ALA A 116 -4.28 -9.87 -2.98
C ALA A 116 -5.80 -9.70 -3.03
N ASP A 117 -6.48 -10.32 -2.06
CA ASP A 117 -7.91 -10.16 -1.80
C ASP A 117 -8.30 -8.77 -1.29
N PHE A 118 -7.34 -7.84 -1.19
CA PHE A 118 -7.55 -6.44 -0.85
C PHE A 118 -6.63 -5.50 -1.64
N LEU A 119 -7.05 -4.25 -1.80
CA LEU A 119 -6.21 -3.19 -2.37
C LEU A 119 -5.40 -2.46 -1.29
N TYR A 120 -4.21 -2.00 -1.65
CA TYR A 120 -3.46 -1.03 -0.87
C TYR A 120 -2.97 0.08 -1.80
N ILE A 121 -3.42 1.31 -1.58
CA ILE A 121 -3.15 2.45 -2.47
C ILE A 121 -2.54 3.59 -1.66
N ARG A 122 -1.47 4.20 -2.18
CA ARG A 122 -0.87 5.40 -1.62
C ARG A 122 -0.80 6.52 -2.65
N LEU A 123 -1.50 7.60 -2.36
CA LEU A 123 -1.65 8.77 -3.21
C LEU A 123 -0.79 9.89 -2.65
N HIS A 124 0.44 10.01 -3.16
CA HIS A 124 1.40 11.00 -2.68
C HIS A 124 1.28 12.35 -3.40
N GLY A 125 0.33 12.52 -4.31
CA GLY A 125 0.15 13.71 -5.13
C GLY A 125 0.50 13.46 -6.60
N SER A 126 -0.30 14.02 -7.50
CA SER A 126 -0.26 13.76 -8.95
C SER A 126 0.82 14.54 -9.71
N ARG A 127 1.17 15.75 -9.26
CA ARG A 127 2.08 16.68 -9.97
C ARG A 127 3.38 16.97 -9.22
N LYS A 128 3.29 17.03 -7.90
CA LYS A 128 4.41 17.23 -6.98
C LYS A 128 4.26 16.30 -5.80
N LEU A 129 5.29 15.48 -5.58
CA LEU A 129 5.32 14.53 -4.48
C LEU A 129 5.13 15.25 -3.13
N TYR A 130 4.20 14.73 -2.34
CA TYR A 130 3.75 15.19 -1.02
C TYR A 130 3.02 16.54 -0.97
N ALA A 131 2.89 17.28 -2.09
CA ALA A 131 2.45 18.68 -2.05
C ALA A 131 1.40 19.08 -3.10
N SER A 132 0.96 18.15 -3.96
CA SER A 132 -0.07 18.45 -4.95
C SER A 132 -1.44 17.95 -4.52
N CYS A 133 -2.43 18.83 -4.59
CA CYS A 133 -3.84 18.47 -4.50
C CYS A 133 -4.24 17.69 -5.76
N TYR A 134 -4.97 16.61 -5.57
CA TYR A 134 -5.64 15.95 -6.70
C TYR A 134 -6.77 16.84 -7.21
N SER A 135 -6.89 17.00 -8.53
CA SER A 135 -8.03 17.69 -9.15
C SER A 135 -9.29 16.84 -9.05
N GLU A 136 -10.46 17.45 -9.24
CA GLU A 136 -11.73 16.71 -9.24
C GLU A 136 -11.76 15.62 -10.31
N GLU A 137 -11.20 15.89 -11.49
CA GLU A 137 -11.07 14.92 -12.57
C GLU A 137 -10.18 13.74 -12.15
N GLU A 138 -9.06 14.01 -11.48
CA GLU A 138 -8.17 12.96 -10.97
C GLU A 138 -8.86 12.11 -9.90
N ILE A 139 -9.66 12.72 -9.01
CA ILE A 139 -10.47 12.01 -8.02
C ILE A 139 -11.51 11.11 -8.71
N VAL A 140 -12.23 11.62 -9.71
CA VAL A 140 -13.22 10.85 -10.48
C VAL A 140 -12.57 9.67 -11.20
N GLN A 141 -11.36 9.86 -11.75
CA GLN A 141 -10.59 8.79 -12.37
C GLN A 141 -10.23 7.69 -11.36
N TRP A 142 -9.76 8.07 -10.16
CA TRP A 142 -9.49 7.11 -9.09
C TRP A 142 -10.75 6.38 -8.64
N ALA A 143 -11.87 7.09 -8.44
CA ALA A 143 -13.15 6.47 -8.12
C ALA A 143 -13.60 5.46 -9.20
N GLY A 144 -13.38 5.81 -10.47
CA GLY A 144 -13.60 4.91 -11.60
C GLY A 144 -12.74 3.64 -11.55
N LYS A 145 -11.45 3.75 -11.19
CA LYS A 145 -10.55 2.60 -10.99
C LYS A 145 -11.06 1.69 -9.87
N LEU A 146 -11.40 2.26 -8.71
CA LEU A 146 -11.93 1.52 -7.56
C LEU A 146 -13.19 0.73 -7.90
N ARG A 147 -14.12 1.34 -8.63
CA ARG A 147 -15.34 0.66 -9.11
C ARG A 147 -15.05 -0.49 -10.07
N ARG A 148 -14.03 -0.37 -10.92
CA ARG A 148 -13.64 -1.44 -11.86
C ARG A 148 -12.99 -2.61 -11.16
N TRP A 149 -12.13 -2.35 -10.17
CA TRP A 149 -11.44 -3.41 -9.44
C TRP A 149 -12.39 -4.23 -8.56
N LYS A 150 -13.47 -3.63 -8.02
CA LYS A 150 -14.46 -4.33 -7.17
C LYS A 150 -13.85 -5.08 -5.98
N VAL A 151 -12.69 -4.63 -5.51
CA VAL A 151 -11.98 -5.16 -4.34
C VAL A 151 -11.92 -4.05 -3.30
N SER A 152 -12.29 -4.37 -2.06
CA SER A 152 -12.14 -3.44 -0.93
C SER A 152 -10.67 -3.25 -0.58
N GLY A 153 -10.30 -2.11 0.01
CA GLY A 153 -8.93 -1.93 0.43
C GLY A 153 -8.68 -0.67 1.22
N PHE A 154 -7.40 -0.43 1.47
CA PHE A 154 -6.92 0.71 2.23
C PHE A 154 -6.31 1.73 1.27
N ILE A 155 -6.80 2.96 1.34
CA ILE A 155 -6.39 4.05 0.46
C ILE A 155 -5.89 5.18 1.35
N TYR A 156 -4.63 5.56 1.16
CA TYR A 156 -3.96 6.58 1.96
C TYR A 156 -3.55 7.74 1.06
N PHE A 157 -4.07 8.93 1.36
CA PHE A 157 -3.51 10.17 0.84
C PHE A 157 -2.35 10.57 1.75
N ASP A 158 -1.21 10.88 1.13
CA ASP A 158 0.05 11.27 1.80
C ASP A 158 0.53 12.62 1.23
N ASN A 159 -0.36 13.39 0.58
CA ASN A 159 -0.11 14.71 0.01
C ASN A 159 -0.32 15.82 1.06
N ASP A 160 0.34 15.68 2.21
CA ASP A 160 0.05 16.43 3.43
C ASP A 160 0.71 17.81 3.54
N PHE A 161 1.64 18.18 2.65
CA PHE A 161 2.47 19.40 2.83
C PHE A 161 1.65 20.70 2.97
N GLU A 162 0.48 20.76 2.34
CA GLU A 162 -0.45 21.91 2.39
C GLU A 162 -1.83 21.51 2.98
N GLY A 163 -1.94 20.33 3.63
CA GLY A 163 -3.18 19.86 4.23
C GLY A 163 -4.26 19.35 3.25
N TYR A 164 -3.88 18.93 2.04
CA TYR A 164 -4.83 18.48 1.00
C TYR A 164 -5.39 17.07 1.23
N ALA A 165 -4.67 16.20 1.93
CA ALA A 165 -5.04 14.79 2.07
C ALA A 165 -6.44 14.55 2.66
N PRO A 166 -6.89 15.23 3.75
CA PRO A 166 -8.23 15.01 4.28
C PRO A 166 -9.33 15.40 3.29
N LYS A 167 -9.15 16.53 2.57
CA LYS A 167 -10.10 16.98 1.54
C LYS A 167 -10.20 15.95 0.42
N ASN A 168 -9.07 15.51 -0.13
CA ASN A 168 -9.06 14.55 -1.23
C ASN A 168 -9.60 13.18 -0.80
N ALA A 169 -9.34 12.74 0.44
CA ALA A 169 -9.91 11.51 0.98
C ALA A 169 -11.44 11.55 1.04
N LEU A 170 -12.02 12.67 1.49
CA LEU A 170 -13.48 12.86 1.51
C LEU A 170 -14.07 12.89 0.09
N GLN A 171 -13.44 13.63 -0.83
CA GLN A 171 -13.87 13.69 -2.22
C GLN A 171 -13.85 12.31 -2.90
N LEU A 172 -12.81 11.51 -2.65
CA LEU A 172 -12.73 10.16 -3.20
C LEU A 172 -13.79 9.24 -2.59
N LEU A 173 -14.04 9.36 -1.28
CA LEU A 173 -15.09 8.59 -0.62
C LEU A 173 -16.46 8.90 -1.21
N GLU A 174 -16.79 10.18 -1.39
CA GLU A 174 -18.03 10.63 -2.02
C GLU A 174 -18.15 10.13 -3.46
N ALA A 175 -17.13 10.39 -4.29
CA ALA A 175 -17.10 9.97 -5.68
C ALA A 175 -17.10 8.44 -5.87
N SER A 176 -16.67 7.67 -4.86
CA SER A 176 -16.70 6.20 -4.89
C SER A 176 -18.09 5.62 -4.54
N ARG A 177 -18.88 6.35 -3.74
CA ARG A 177 -20.22 5.95 -3.28
C ARG A 177 -21.31 6.31 -4.27
N TYR A 178 -21.23 7.51 -4.85
CA TYR A 178 -22.16 8.00 -5.83
C TYR A 178 -21.50 7.88 -7.20
N GLY A 179 -22.18 7.26 -8.17
CA GLY A 179 -21.70 7.27 -9.56
C GLY A 179 -21.47 8.72 -10.01
N ALA A 180 -20.56 8.94 -10.95
CA ALA A 180 -20.14 10.29 -11.37
C ALA A 180 -21.22 11.10 -12.14
N TYR A 181 -22.49 10.97 -11.77
CA TYR A 181 -23.65 11.59 -12.42
C TYR A 181 -24.75 12.08 -11.46
N ASP A 182 -24.53 12.09 -10.14
CA ASP A 182 -25.52 12.57 -9.15
C ASP A 182 -25.13 13.90 -8.46
N ILE A 183 -24.32 14.75 -9.10
CA ILE A 183 -24.02 16.13 -8.65
C ILE A 183 -24.34 17.12 -9.77
#